data_AF-A0A946EDY6-F1
#
_entry.id   AF-A0A946EDY6-F1
#
_cell.length_a   1.000
_cell.length_b   1.000
_cell.length_c   1.000
_cell.angle_alpha   90.00
_cell.angle_beta   90.00
_cell.angle_gamma   90.00
#
_symmetry.space_group_name_H-M   'P 1'
#
loop_
_entity.id
_entity.type
_entity.pdbx_description
1 polymer ?
#
loop_
_entity_poly.entity_id
_entity_poly.type
_entity_poly.pdbx_seq_one_letter_code
_entity_poly.pdbx_strand_id
1 'polypeptide(L)' 'MIRSVLFVLILLLATPGWAVEPDEILPDAELEKRARDISQNLRCLVCQNESIDEST' A
#
# COMPACT_ATOMS: atom_id res chain seq x y z
N MET A 1 -11.14 -24.08 -23.27
CA MET A 1 -10.34 -23.30 -24.22
C MET A 1 -10.55 -21.79 -24.05
N ILE A 2 -11.78 -21.25 -24.19
CA ILE A 2 -12.05 -19.80 -24.04
C ILE A 2 -11.64 -19.24 -22.67
N ARG A 3 -11.90 -19.97 -21.57
CA ARG A 3 -11.50 -19.56 -20.21
C ARG A 3 -9.99 -19.36 -20.04
N SER A 4 -9.19 -20.24 -20.65
CA SER A 4 -7.73 -20.17 -20.62
C SER A 4 -7.21 -18.96 -21.41
N VAL A 5 -7.83 -18.68 -22.56
CA VAL A 5 -7.51 -17.49 -23.37
C VAL A 5 -7.83 -16.21 -22.60
N LEU A 6 -8.99 -16.14 -21.94
CA LEU A 6 -9.37 -15.00 -21.12
C LEU A 6 -8.39 -14.77 -19.95
N PHE A 7 -7.97 -15.85 -19.29
CA PHE A 7 -7.02 -15.77 -18.18
C PHE A 7 -5.64 -15.26 -18.62
N VAL A 8 -5.13 -15.77 -19.74
CA VAL A 8 -3.87 -15.28 -20.35
C VAL A 8 -3.98 -13.82 -20.77
N LEU A 9 -5.12 -13.42 -21.32
CA LEU A 9 -5.38 -12.02 -21.67
C LEU A 9 -5.32 -11.13 -20.42
N ILE A 10 -6.00 -11.48 -19.33
CA ILE A 10 -5.98 -10.70 -18.08
C ILE A 10 -4.56 -10.57 -17.52
N LEU A 11 -3.77 -11.64 -17.56
CA LEU A 11 -2.37 -11.60 -17.13
C LEU A 11 -1.50 -10.66 -17.98
N LEU A 12 -1.77 -10.58 -19.28
CA LEU A 12 -1.07 -9.66 -20.18
C LEU A 12 -1.37 -8.18 -19.88
N LEU A 13 -2.53 -7.88 -19.27
CA LEU A 13 -2.90 -6.52 -18.86
C LEU A 13 -2.36 -6.12 -17.48
N ALA A 14 -1.68 -7.01 -16.76
CA ALA A 14 -1.12 -6.68 -15.45
C ALA A 14 0.11 -5.75 -15.61
N THR A 15 -0.03 -4.50 -15.18
CA THR A 15 1.07 -3.52 -15.12
C THR A 15 1.58 -3.37 -13.68
N PRO A 16 2.86 -3.01 -13.47
CA PRO A 16 3.36 -2.73 -12.13
C PRO A 16 2.57 -1.56 -11.50
N GLY A 17 2.22 -1.71 -10.22
CA GLY A 17 1.71 -0.60 -9.41
C GLY A 17 2.84 0.30 -8.96
N TRP A 18 2.58 1.61 -8.92
CA TRP A 18 3.52 2.61 -8.42
C TRP A 18 3.12 2.90 -6.97
N ALA A 19 3.79 2.22 -6.04
CA ALA A 19 3.61 2.45 -4.60
C ALA A 19 4.47 3.64 -4.16
N VAL A 20 3.99 4.35 -3.15
CA VAL A 20 4.66 5.50 -2.51
C VAL A 20 5.40 4.99 -1.27
N GLU A 21 6.59 5.52 -0.99
CA GLU A 21 7.35 5.20 0.23
C GLU A 21 6.76 5.91 1.46
N PRO A 22 6.94 5.39 2.68
CA PRO A 22 6.37 6.01 3.89
C PRO A 22 6.80 7.45 4.16
N ASP A 23 8.02 7.80 3.73
CA ASP A 23 8.58 9.15 3.87
C ASP A 23 8.09 10.13 2.78
N GLU A 24 7.44 9.61 1.74
CA GLU A 24 6.88 10.41 0.66
C GLU A 24 5.46 10.87 1.00
N ILE A 25 5.11 12.09 0.58
CA ILE A 25 3.78 12.67 0.82
C ILE A 25 2.87 12.32 -0.35
N LEU A 26 1.71 11.73 -0.08
CA LEU A 26 0.72 11.45 -1.12
C LEU A 26 0.24 12.75 -1.79
N PRO A 27 0.03 12.73 -3.12
CA PRO A 27 -0.43 13.92 -3.85
C PRO A 27 -1.84 14.37 -3.47
N ASP A 28 -2.66 13.45 -2.92
CA ASP A 28 -4.00 13.75 -2.40
C ASP A 28 -3.93 13.89 -0.87
N ALA A 29 -4.22 15.09 -0.38
CA ALA A 29 -4.16 15.43 1.04
C ALA A 29 -5.18 14.66 1.90
N GLU A 30 -6.32 14.26 1.35
CA GLU A 30 -7.30 13.45 2.09
C GLU A 30 -6.80 12.03 2.25
N LEU A 31 -6.21 11.45 1.19
CA LEU A 31 -5.59 10.13 1.25
C LEU A 31 -4.37 10.12 2.17
N GLU A 32 -3.55 11.17 2.14
CA GLU A 32 -2.40 11.35 3.03
C GLU A 32 -2.83 11.36 4.50
N LYS A 33 -3.85 12.15 4.84
CA LYS A 33 -4.37 12.22 6.21
C LYS A 33 -4.89 10.86 6.67
N ARG A 34 -5.59 10.14 5.80
CA ARG A 34 -6.08 8.78 6.08
C ARG A 34 -4.92 7.80 6.27
N ALA A 35 -3.86 7.90 5.47
CA ALA A 35 -2.68 7.06 5.60
C ALA A 35 -2.00 7.26 6.95
N ARG A 36 -1.78 8.52 7.37
CA ARG A 36 -1.20 8.84 8.69
C ARG A 36 -2.05 8.34 9.86
N ASP A 37 -3.37 8.50 9.78
CA ASP A 37 -4.29 7.97 10.80
C ASP A 37 -4.16 6.44 10.94
N ILE A 38 -4.09 5.71 9.81
CA ILE A 38 -3.87 4.27 9.84
C ILE A 38 -2.52 3.91 10.47
N SER A 39 -1.44 4.61 10.10
CA SER A 39 -0.09 4.36 10.60
C SER A 39 0.06 4.62 12.10
N GLN A 40 -0.62 5.63 12.65
CA GLN A 40 -0.59 5.90 14.10
C GLN A 40 -1.31 4.82 14.93
N ASN A 41 -2.28 4.13 14.32
CA ASN A 41 -3.09 3.13 15.00
C ASN A 41 -2.54 1.70 14.89
N LEU A 42 -1.72 1.43 13.87
CA LEU A 42 -1.02 0.15 13.71
C LEU A 42 0.22 0.09 14.61
N ARG A 43 0.48 -1.09 15.20
CA ARG A 43 1.56 -1.29 16.18
C ARG A 43 2.63 -2.24 15.66
N CYS A 44 3.90 -1.88 15.88
CA CYS A 44 5.04 -2.73 15.55
C CYS A 44 5.31 -3.74 16.69
N LEU A 45 5.11 -5.03 16.43
CA LEU A 45 5.33 -6.09 17.43
C LEU A 45 6.81 -6.28 17.83
N VAL A 46 7.74 -5.79 17.00
CA VAL A 46 9.19 -5.91 17.24
C VAL A 46 9.76 -4.62 17.85
N CYS A 47 9.15 -3.48 17.55
CA CYS A 47 9.55 -2.13 17.97
C CYS A 47 8.81 -1.74 19.24
N GLN A 48 8.87 -2.57 20.30
CA GLN A 48 8.29 -2.25 21.61
C GLN A 48 6.80 -1.83 21.61
N ASN A 49 6.00 -2.29 20.64
CA ASN A 49 4.60 -1.90 20.47
C ASN A 49 4.39 -0.38 20.21
N GLU A 50 5.40 0.29 19.66
CA GLU A 50 5.34 1.66 19.14
C GLU A 50 4.40 1.74 17.94
N SER A 51 3.96 2.96 17.58
CA SER A 51 3.21 3.15 16.33
C SER A 51 4.12 2.88 15.12
N ILE A 52 3.56 2.39 14.02
CA ILE A 52 4.38 2.16 12.81
C ILE A 52 4.84 3.47 12.16
N ASP A 53 4.17 4.59 12.43
CA ASP A 53 4.59 5.94 11.98
C ASP A 53 5.94 6.34 12.62
N GLU A 54 6.11 6.05 13.92
CA GLU A 54 7.33 6.38 14.69
C GLU A 54 8.47 5.36 14.50
N SER A 55 8.16 4.18 13.96
CA SER A 55 9.09 3.06 13.82
C SER A 55 9.94 3.12 12.55
N THR A 56 9.63 4.06 11.64
CA THR A 56 10.25 4.18 10.30
C THR A 56 11.51 5.04 10.35
#